data_AF-A0A1W9MEE8-F1
#
_entry.id   AF-A0A1W9MEE8-F1
#
_cell.length_a   1.000
_cell.length_b   1.000
_cell.length_c   1.000
_cell.angle_alpha   90.00
_cell.angle_beta   90.00
_cell.angle_gamma   90.00
#
_symmetry.space_group_name_H-M   'P 1'
#
loop_
_entity.id
_entity.type
_entity.pdbx_description
1 polymer ?
#
loop_
_entity_poly.entity_id
_entity_poly.type
_entity_poly.pdbx_seq_one_letter_code
_entity_poly.pdbx_strand_id
1 'polypeptide(L)'
;MATRGIALWGAADLQGFVTPVDAQGQGFPRALSLVFPMPPRIMFSLQGGPNQAYADEYARVNTQINQVAADLVAMIVDRGFRAQALAASVRSDPVNIKGDFPHKTAATRAGLGWVGRHCQLITRQFGSWVRLGTVFTDLELSCGPAVEKSLCGRCRRCVDACPAQALQGNAWYPGRPREEILNVQVCDRWKKEHYVQYHNGHVCGICSSVCPHGLKTLKQGKGE
;
A
#
# COMPACT_ATOMS: atom_id res chain seq x y z
N MET A 1 16.21 17.09 7.60
CA MET A 1 15.73 16.61 6.28
C MET A 1 14.23 16.82 6.22
N ALA A 2 13.74 17.72 5.35
CA ALA A 2 12.30 17.82 5.08
C ALA A 2 11.82 16.43 4.61
N THR A 3 10.70 15.93 5.14
CA THR A 3 10.27 14.53 5.01
C THR A 3 9.88 14.10 3.58
N ARG A 4 10.13 14.91 2.54
CA ARG A 4 9.86 14.64 1.10
C ARG A 4 8.50 13.95 0.85
N GLY A 5 7.47 14.29 1.62
CA GLY A 5 6.12 13.73 1.53
C GLY A 5 5.86 12.41 2.27
N ILE A 6 6.84 11.87 2.99
CA ILE A 6 6.64 10.77 3.95
C ILE A 6 5.88 11.33 5.16
N ALA A 7 4.66 10.83 5.39
CA ALA A 7 3.86 11.22 6.54
C ALA A 7 4.02 10.26 7.73
N LEU A 8 4.25 8.97 7.46
CA LEU A 8 4.59 7.97 8.46
C LEU A 8 5.65 7.03 7.90
N TRP A 9 6.49 6.51 8.78
CA TRP A 9 7.38 5.41 8.46
C TRP A 9 7.62 4.52 9.67
N GLY A 10 8.10 3.31 9.44
CA GLY A 10 8.52 2.39 10.48
C GLY A 10 9.42 1.28 9.95
N ALA A 11 10.21 0.68 10.83
CA ALA A 11 11.04 -0.47 10.52
C ALA A 11 10.26 -1.78 10.76
N ALA A 12 10.29 -2.66 9.78
CA ALA A 12 9.70 -3.99 9.81
C ALA A 12 10.78 -5.05 10.01
N ASP A 13 10.54 -5.98 10.95
CA ASP A 13 11.27 -7.24 11.00
C ASP A 13 10.68 -8.20 9.96
N LEU A 14 11.54 -8.66 9.06
CA LEU A 14 11.21 -9.56 7.96
C LEU A 14 11.97 -10.89 8.06
N GLN A 15 12.58 -11.20 9.20
CA GLN A 15 13.14 -12.53 9.44
C GLN A 15 12.06 -13.60 9.26
N GLY A 16 12.39 -14.65 8.49
CA GLY A 16 11.45 -15.71 8.12
C GLY A 16 10.51 -15.39 6.95
N PHE A 17 10.56 -14.17 6.39
CA PHE A 17 9.89 -13.85 5.13
C PHE A 17 10.81 -14.11 3.93
N VAL A 18 10.21 -14.47 2.81
CA VAL A 18 10.91 -14.48 1.51
C VAL A 18 10.97 -13.03 1.02
N THR A 19 12.16 -12.42 1.08
CA THR A 19 12.44 -11.08 0.56
C THR A 19 13.23 -11.16 -0.75
N PRO A 20 13.27 -10.08 -1.56
CA PRO A 20 14.18 -10.00 -2.69
C PRO A 20 15.62 -10.23 -2.24
N VAL A 21 16.44 -10.80 -3.12
CA VAL A 21 17.84 -11.07 -2.86
C VAL A 21 18.73 -10.06 -3.57
N ASP A 22 19.87 -9.75 -2.96
CA ASP A 22 20.93 -8.98 -3.61
C ASP A 22 21.68 -9.80 -4.69
N ALA A 23 22.72 -9.22 -5.27
CA ALA A 23 23.55 -9.87 -6.28
C ALA A 23 24.28 -11.12 -5.78
N GLN A 24 24.39 -11.29 -4.47
CA GLN A 24 25.02 -12.44 -3.80
C GLN A 24 23.98 -13.49 -3.37
N GLY A 25 22.70 -13.31 -3.72
CA GLY A 25 21.62 -14.23 -3.37
C GLY A 25 21.17 -14.13 -1.92
N GLN A 26 21.55 -13.08 -1.21
CA GLN A 26 21.19 -12.89 0.19
C GLN A 26 19.94 -12.02 0.34
N GLY A 27 18.98 -12.51 1.12
CA GLY A 27 17.78 -11.75 1.46
C GLY A 27 18.03 -10.66 2.51
N PHE A 28 17.07 -9.75 2.64
CA PHE A 28 17.12 -8.67 3.62
C PHE A 28 16.29 -9.01 4.86
N PRO A 29 16.85 -8.89 6.08
CA PRO A 29 16.15 -9.22 7.32
C PRO A 29 15.16 -8.14 7.74
N ARG A 30 15.26 -6.91 7.21
CA ARG A 30 14.44 -5.78 7.61
C ARG A 30 13.99 -4.94 6.42
N ALA A 31 12.98 -4.10 6.64
CA ALA A 31 12.62 -3.06 5.69
C ALA A 31 12.12 -1.79 6.38
N LEU A 32 12.40 -0.63 5.78
CA LEU A 32 11.71 0.62 6.04
C LEU A 32 10.41 0.64 5.23
N SER A 33 9.27 0.74 5.91
CA SER A 33 7.98 0.98 5.27
C SER A 33 7.63 2.46 5.37
N LEU A 34 7.20 3.05 4.26
CA LEU A 34 6.93 4.48 4.11
C LEU A 34 5.48 4.69 3.68
N VAL A 35 4.80 5.68 4.24
CA VAL A 35 3.39 6.01 3.97
C VAL A 35 3.30 7.41 3.37
N PHE A 36 2.63 7.48 2.21
CA PHE A 36 2.39 8.70 1.47
C PHE A 36 0.87 8.92 1.39
N PRO A 37 0.31 9.93 2.08
CA PRO A 37 -1.12 10.21 2.03
C PRO A 37 -1.57 10.62 0.64
N MET A 38 -2.75 10.18 0.23
CA MET A 38 -3.43 10.66 -0.97
C MET A 38 -4.35 11.83 -0.60
N PRO A 39 -4.49 12.86 -1.45
CA PRO A 39 -5.36 14.01 -1.17
C PRO A 39 -6.81 13.58 -0.88
N PRO A 40 -7.38 13.95 0.28
CA PRO A 40 -8.72 13.51 0.70
C PRO A 40 -9.83 13.82 -0.31
N ARG A 41 -9.77 14.99 -0.97
CA ARG A 41 -10.75 15.41 -1.98
C ARG A 41 -10.73 14.50 -3.21
N ILE A 42 -9.53 14.14 -3.70
CA ILE A 42 -9.36 13.23 -4.82
C ILE A 42 -9.90 11.85 -4.44
N MET A 43 -9.51 11.32 -3.28
CA MET A 43 -9.96 9.99 -2.85
C MET A 43 -11.48 9.92 -2.63
N PHE A 44 -12.10 10.97 -2.10
CA PHE A 44 -13.55 11.06 -1.95
C PHE A 44 -14.30 11.06 -3.29
N SER A 45 -13.72 11.67 -4.33
CA SER A 45 -14.34 11.75 -5.65
C SER A 45 -14.50 10.39 -6.37
N LEU A 46 -13.88 9.32 -5.86
CA LEU A 46 -13.88 8.01 -6.52
C LEU A 46 -15.09 7.15 -6.23
N GLN A 47 -16.11 7.66 -5.53
CA GLN A 47 -17.32 6.87 -5.22
C GLN A 47 -18.07 6.44 -6.48
N GLY A 48 -18.03 7.24 -7.56
CA GLY A 48 -18.60 6.91 -8.87
C GLY A 48 -17.63 6.23 -9.84
N GLY A 49 -16.38 5.97 -9.43
CA GLY A 49 -15.32 5.45 -10.30
C GLY A 49 -14.06 6.33 -10.32
N PRO A 50 -12.95 5.83 -10.89
CA PRO A 50 -11.73 6.60 -11.07
C PRO A 50 -11.97 7.78 -12.03
N ASN A 51 -11.15 8.82 -11.86
CA ASN A 51 -11.13 10.00 -12.72
C ASN A 51 -9.68 10.44 -13.00
N GLN A 52 -9.52 11.42 -13.88
CA GLN A 52 -8.20 11.89 -14.31
C GLN A 52 -7.36 12.44 -13.15
N ALA A 53 -7.96 13.23 -12.25
CA ALA A 53 -7.26 13.77 -11.09
C ALA A 53 -6.65 12.67 -10.20
N TYR A 54 -7.36 11.55 -10.03
CA TYR A 54 -6.81 10.40 -9.32
C TYR A 54 -5.74 9.66 -10.12
N ALA A 55 -5.89 9.54 -11.44
CA ALA A 55 -4.86 8.93 -12.27
C ALA A 55 -3.56 9.74 -12.20
N ASP A 56 -3.62 11.06 -12.36
CA ASP A 56 -2.45 11.93 -12.33
C ASP A 56 -1.77 11.89 -10.95
N GLU A 57 -2.55 11.98 -9.88
CA GLU A 57 -2.02 11.93 -8.52
C GLU A 57 -1.45 10.55 -8.17
N TYR A 58 -2.05 9.47 -8.66
CA TYR A 58 -1.51 8.12 -8.54
C TYR A 58 -0.12 8.01 -9.19
N ALA A 59 0.04 8.57 -10.39
CA ALA A 59 1.33 8.60 -11.08
C ALA A 59 2.35 9.43 -10.31
N ARG A 60 1.97 10.65 -9.93
CA ARG A 60 2.83 11.60 -9.20
C ARG A 60 3.36 11.00 -7.90
N VAL A 61 2.48 10.43 -7.07
CA VAL A 61 2.87 9.83 -5.79
C VAL A 61 3.74 8.59 -6.00
N ASN A 62 3.50 7.77 -7.03
CA ASN A 62 4.37 6.62 -7.33
C ASN A 62 5.78 7.04 -7.77
N THR A 63 5.90 8.08 -8.60
CA THR A 63 7.19 8.66 -8.96
C THR A 63 7.91 9.18 -7.73
N GLN A 64 7.20 9.88 -6.85
CA GLN A 64 7.74 10.37 -5.58
C GLN A 64 8.22 9.25 -4.66
N ILE A 65 7.44 8.17 -4.52
CA ILE A 65 7.83 6.98 -3.74
C ILE A 65 9.13 6.40 -4.28
N ASN A 66 9.23 6.20 -5.59
CA ASN A 66 10.42 5.60 -6.21
C ASN A 66 11.66 6.49 -6.03
N GLN A 67 11.52 7.82 -6.19
CA GLN A 67 12.62 8.75 -5.97
C GLN A 67 13.10 8.71 -4.51
N VAL A 68 12.18 8.84 -3.56
CA VAL A 68 12.51 8.82 -2.13
C VAL A 68 13.12 7.48 -1.72
N ALA A 69 12.62 6.37 -2.26
CA ALA A 69 13.18 5.05 -1.99
C ALA A 69 14.60 4.91 -2.56
N ALA A 70 14.87 5.43 -3.75
CA ALA A 70 16.21 5.44 -4.34
C ALA A 70 17.19 6.29 -3.52
N ASP A 71 16.77 7.49 -3.09
CA ASP A 71 17.58 8.36 -2.23
C ASP A 71 17.93 7.67 -0.90
N LEU A 72 16.96 6.99 -0.29
CA LEU A 72 17.17 6.25 0.95
C LEU A 72 18.11 5.05 0.76
N VAL A 73 17.99 4.33 -0.36
CA VAL A 73 18.94 3.25 -0.70
C VAL A 73 20.35 3.81 -0.78
N ALA A 74 20.57 4.90 -1.52
CA ALA A 74 21.88 5.53 -1.64
C ALA A 74 22.44 5.94 -0.28
N MET A 75 21.60 6.54 0.59
CA MET A 75 22.00 6.93 1.95
C MET A 75 22.37 5.76 2.86
N ILE A 76 21.68 4.62 2.72
CA ILE A 76 21.96 3.43 3.53
C ILE A 76 23.24 2.74 3.04
N VAL A 77 23.42 2.66 1.72
CA VAL A 77 24.62 2.11 1.08
C VAL A 77 25.86 2.93 1.41
N ASP A 78 25.77 4.27 1.40
CA ASP A 78 26.85 5.19 1.81
C ASP A 78 27.31 4.95 3.26
N ARG A 79 26.42 4.40 4.11
CA ARG A 79 26.74 4.02 5.49
C ARG A 79 27.29 2.60 5.64
N GLY A 80 27.55 1.90 4.54
CA GLY A 80 28.13 0.56 4.53
C GLY A 80 27.12 -0.59 4.73
N PHE A 81 25.82 -0.32 4.60
CA PHE A 81 24.76 -1.31 4.72
C PHE A 81 24.18 -1.68 3.35
N ARG A 82 23.58 -2.85 3.22
CA ARG A 82 22.87 -3.23 2.01
C ARG A 82 21.47 -2.61 2.02
N ALA A 83 21.01 -2.17 0.86
CA ALA A 83 19.64 -1.72 0.69
C ALA A 83 19.12 -1.93 -0.72
N GLN A 84 17.81 -2.15 -0.82
CA GLN A 84 17.11 -2.30 -2.10
C GLN A 84 15.71 -1.70 -2.02
N ALA A 85 15.38 -0.84 -2.98
CA ALA A 85 14.04 -0.27 -3.10
C ALA A 85 13.10 -1.25 -3.79
N LEU A 86 11.87 -1.35 -3.29
CA LEU A 86 10.77 -2.01 -3.99
C LEU A 86 9.99 -0.99 -4.82
N ALA A 87 9.84 -1.25 -6.12
CA ALA A 87 9.10 -0.37 -7.01
C ALA A 87 7.62 -0.26 -6.62
N ALA A 88 7.11 0.97 -6.51
CA ALA A 88 5.81 1.28 -5.90
C ALA A 88 4.57 0.63 -6.59
N SER A 89 4.68 0.26 -7.86
CA SER A 89 3.54 -0.22 -8.66
C SER A 89 3.92 -1.15 -9.83
N VAL A 90 4.95 -1.97 -9.65
CA VAL A 90 5.36 -2.96 -10.67
C VAL A 90 4.78 -4.34 -10.32
N ARG A 91 4.33 -5.08 -11.34
CA ARG A 91 3.90 -6.46 -11.24
C ARG A 91 5.01 -7.36 -11.79
N SER A 92 5.77 -8.02 -10.93
CA SER A 92 6.76 -9.01 -11.36
C SER A 92 6.13 -10.36 -11.72
N ASP A 93 4.94 -10.64 -11.18
CA ASP A 93 4.08 -11.73 -11.61
C ASP A 93 2.78 -11.12 -12.17
N PRO A 94 2.71 -10.84 -13.48
CA PRO A 94 1.53 -10.25 -14.10
C PRO A 94 0.33 -11.21 -14.14
N VAL A 95 0.56 -12.52 -14.11
CA VAL A 95 -0.50 -13.55 -14.15
C VAL A 95 -1.26 -13.55 -12.84
N ASN A 96 -0.55 -13.64 -11.71
CA ASN A 96 -1.17 -13.60 -10.38
C ASN A 96 -1.35 -12.18 -9.84
N ILE A 97 -0.92 -11.16 -10.60
CA ILE A 97 -1.04 -9.74 -10.26
C ILE A 97 -0.35 -9.47 -8.91
N LYS A 98 0.93 -9.87 -8.81
CA LYS A 98 1.79 -9.69 -7.63
C LYS A 98 3.04 -8.90 -8.00
N GLY A 99 3.59 -8.18 -7.03
CA GLY A 99 4.96 -7.67 -7.08
C GLY A 99 5.88 -8.58 -6.26
N ASP A 100 7.17 -8.25 -6.21
CA ASP A 100 8.19 -9.09 -5.55
C ASP A 100 7.95 -9.26 -4.05
N PHE A 101 7.31 -8.26 -3.45
CA PHE A 101 6.89 -8.33 -2.05
C PHE A 101 5.64 -7.48 -1.82
N PRO A 102 4.72 -7.89 -0.95
CA PRO A 102 3.57 -7.07 -0.59
C PRO A 102 3.97 -5.90 0.32
N HIS A 103 3.98 -4.67 -0.19
CA HIS A 103 4.18 -3.44 0.61
C HIS A 103 3.33 -3.40 1.90
N LYS A 104 2.10 -3.94 1.84
CA LYS A 104 1.19 -4.00 2.98
C LYS A 104 1.71 -4.87 4.12
N THR A 105 2.45 -5.94 3.80
CA THR A 105 3.09 -6.79 4.81
C THR A 105 4.22 -6.04 5.50
N ALA A 106 5.07 -5.33 4.76
CA ALA A 106 6.10 -4.48 5.38
C ALA A 106 5.45 -3.43 6.30
N ALA A 107 4.36 -2.80 5.85
CA ALA A 107 3.65 -1.80 6.65
C ALA A 107 3.00 -2.39 7.93
N THR A 108 2.42 -3.59 7.87
CA THR A 108 1.83 -4.23 9.06
C THR A 108 2.89 -4.72 10.03
N ARG A 109 4.02 -5.24 9.53
CA ARG A 109 5.19 -5.62 10.35
C ARG A 109 5.87 -4.39 10.98
N ALA A 110 5.86 -3.25 10.29
CA ALA A 110 6.34 -1.96 10.82
C ALA A 110 5.36 -1.27 11.78
N GLY A 111 4.22 -1.88 12.12
CA GLY A 111 3.25 -1.29 13.05
C GLY A 111 2.39 -0.16 12.47
N LEU A 112 2.45 0.11 11.16
CA LEU A 112 1.84 1.29 10.54
C LEU A 112 0.33 1.18 10.32
N GLY A 113 -0.21 -0.03 10.34
CA GLY A 113 -1.63 -0.26 10.10
C GLY A 113 -2.01 -1.71 9.91
N TRP A 114 -3.27 -1.94 9.56
CA TRP A 114 -3.81 -3.26 9.26
C TRP A 114 -4.35 -3.30 7.84
N VAL A 115 -4.51 -4.49 7.26
CA VAL A 115 -5.19 -4.63 5.96
C VAL A 115 -6.71 -4.65 6.19
N GLY A 116 -7.42 -3.79 5.46
CA GLY A 116 -8.89 -3.73 5.48
C GLY A 116 -9.54 -4.81 4.63
N ARG A 117 -10.87 -4.94 4.72
CA ARG A 117 -11.64 -5.89 3.89
C ARG A 117 -11.59 -5.57 2.39
N HIS A 118 -11.18 -4.36 2.00
CA HIS A 118 -10.87 -3.98 0.62
C HIS A 118 -9.44 -4.32 0.18
N CYS A 119 -8.71 -5.10 0.99
CA CYS A 119 -7.34 -5.54 0.70
C CYS A 119 -6.31 -4.40 0.54
N GLN A 120 -6.56 -3.20 1.11
CA GLN A 120 -5.57 -2.11 1.21
C GLN A 120 -5.21 -1.86 2.68
N LEU A 121 -4.04 -1.27 2.92
CA LEU A 121 -3.62 -0.87 4.26
C LEU A 121 -4.56 0.24 4.77
N ILE A 122 -4.85 0.21 6.08
CA ILE A 122 -5.51 1.27 6.83
C ILE A 122 -4.59 1.69 7.96
N THR A 123 -4.19 2.96 7.97
CA THR A 123 -3.42 3.57 9.05
C THR A 123 -4.37 4.27 10.04
N ARG A 124 -3.89 4.52 11.27
CA ARG A 124 -4.70 5.24 12.27
C ARG A 124 -4.91 6.71 11.89
N GLN A 125 -3.89 7.36 11.35
CA GLN A 125 -3.91 8.79 11.05
C GLN A 125 -4.55 9.10 9.69
N PHE A 126 -4.21 8.35 8.64
CA PHE A 126 -4.60 8.66 7.26
C PHE A 126 -5.65 7.69 6.68
N GLY A 127 -6.13 6.75 7.49
CA GLY A 127 -7.09 5.74 7.03
C GLY A 127 -6.54 4.90 5.88
N SER A 128 -7.41 4.55 4.93
CA SER A 128 -7.05 3.76 3.73
C SER A 128 -6.51 4.58 2.57
N TRP A 129 -6.41 5.91 2.74
CA TRP A 129 -6.10 6.85 1.66
C TRP A 129 -4.61 7.14 1.62
N VAL A 130 -3.85 6.07 1.41
CA VAL A 130 -2.38 6.09 1.43
C VAL A 130 -1.80 5.23 0.30
N ARG A 131 -0.60 5.59 -0.15
CA ARG A 131 0.31 4.77 -0.94
C ARG A 131 1.50 4.37 -0.07
N LEU A 132 2.21 3.32 -0.49
CA LEU A 132 3.27 2.70 0.30
C LEU A 132 4.57 2.64 -0.49
N GLY A 133 5.67 2.92 0.19
CA GLY A 133 7.03 2.60 -0.23
C GLY A 133 7.66 1.54 0.68
N THR A 134 8.62 0.80 0.15
CA THR A 134 9.39 -0.17 0.93
C THR A 134 10.85 -0.15 0.48
N VAL A 135 11.76 -0.02 1.44
CA VAL A 135 13.21 -0.15 1.24
C VAL A 135 13.70 -1.27 2.13
N PHE A 136 14.14 -2.37 1.52
CA PHE A 136 14.78 -3.48 2.23
C PHE A 136 16.18 -3.09 2.67
N THR A 137 16.62 -3.60 3.82
CA THR A 137 17.98 -3.35 4.32
C THR A 137 18.40 -4.37 5.37
N ASP A 138 19.71 -4.51 5.58
CA ASP A 138 20.30 -5.18 6.73
C ASP A 138 20.67 -4.25 7.89
N LEU A 139 20.51 -2.93 7.71
CA LEU A 139 20.67 -1.92 8.74
C LEU A 139 19.90 -2.32 10.01
N GLU A 140 20.58 -2.33 11.15
CA GLU A 140 19.97 -2.66 12.43
C GLU A 140 19.06 -1.53 12.89
N LEU A 141 17.75 -1.81 12.89
CA LEU A 141 16.72 -0.85 13.24
C LEU A 141 15.81 -1.45 14.32
N SER A 142 15.45 -0.63 15.30
CA SER A 142 14.42 -0.98 16.28
C SER A 142 13.07 -1.10 15.57
N CYS A 143 12.57 -2.33 15.47
CA CYS A 143 11.28 -2.62 14.84
C CYS A 143 10.16 -2.46 15.86
N GLY A 144 9.10 -1.73 15.48
CA GLY A 144 7.91 -1.56 16.32
C GLY A 144 7.07 -2.84 16.40
N PRO A 145 6.10 -2.92 17.32
CA PRO A 145 5.22 -4.07 17.41
C PRO A 145 4.39 -4.22 16.14
N ALA A 146 4.39 -5.43 15.59
CA ALA A 146 3.63 -5.75 14.40
C ALA A 146 2.11 -5.74 14.67
N VAL A 147 1.34 -5.41 13.63
CA VAL A 147 -0.12 -5.43 13.69
C VAL A 147 -0.63 -6.84 13.38
N GLU A 148 -1.37 -7.44 14.33
CA GLU A 148 -1.80 -8.85 14.28
C GLU A 148 -3.27 -9.05 13.89
N LYS A 149 -4.07 -7.97 13.78
CA LYS A 149 -5.49 -8.08 13.43
C LYS A 149 -6.04 -6.87 12.69
N SER A 150 -7.05 -7.12 11.87
CA SER A 150 -7.85 -6.05 11.27
C SER A 150 -8.73 -5.34 12.32
N LEU A 151 -8.85 -4.01 12.21
CA LEU A 151 -9.74 -3.21 13.05
C LEU A 151 -11.00 -2.72 12.31
N CYS A 152 -11.39 -3.39 11.23
CA CYS A 152 -12.62 -3.06 10.50
C CYS A 152 -13.92 -3.40 11.27
N GLY A 153 -13.85 -4.21 12.32
CA GLY A 153 -15.03 -4.72 13.03
C GLY A 153 -15.99 -5.44 12.07
N ARG A 154 -17.29 -5.17 12.19
CA ARG A 154 -18.33 -5.74 11.29
C ARG A 154 -18.56 -4.95 9.99
N CYS A 155 -17.79 -3.88 9.75
CA CYS A 155 -18.00 -3.04 8.57
C CYS A 155 -17.79 -3.83 7.26
N ARG A 156 -18.73 -3.68 6.32
CA ARG A 156 -18.68 -4.28 4.97
C ARG A 156 -18.83 -3.27 3.81
N ARG A 157 -18.87 -1.97 4.08
CA ARG A 157 -19.13 -0.92 3.07
C ARG A 157 -18.32 -1.05 1.77
N CYS A 158 -17.05 -1.40 1.87
CA CYS A 158 -16.21 -1.56 0.68
C CYS A 158 -16.57 -2.79 -0.16
N VAL A 159 -17.07 -3.84 0.48
CA VAL A 159 -17.60 -5.05 -0.17
C VAL A 159 -18.87 -4.69 -0.93
N ASP A 160 -19.79 -4.02 -0.24
CA ASP A 160 -21.10 -3.64 -0.78
C ASP A 160 -20.96 -2.64 -1.95
N ALA A 161 -19.96 -1.77 -1.91
CA ALA A 161 -19.70 -0.78 -2.96
C ALA A 161 -18.87 -1.30 -4.15
N CYS A 162 -18.33 -2.53 -4.10
CA CYS A 162 -17.46 -3.02 -5.16
C CYS A 162 -18.29 -3.40 -6.41
N PRO A 163 -18.16 -2.69 -7.54
CA PRO A 163 -18.98 -2.97 -8.74
C PRO A 163 -18.65 -4.34 -9.36
N ALA A 164 -17.45 -4.86 -9.10
CA ALA A 164 -16.99 -6.15 -9.58
C ALA A 164 -17.36 -7.31 -8.65
N GLN A 165 -17.94 -7.04 -7.48
CA GLN A 165 -18.20 -8.04 -6.43
C GLN A 165 -16.95 -8.89 -6.09
N ALA A 166 -15.76 -8.29 -6.21
CA ALA A 166 -14.49 -9.00 -6.11
C ALA A 166 -14.04 -9.26 -4.65
N LEU A 167 -14.66 -8.61 -3.67
CA LEU A 167 -14.26 -8.69 -2.26
C LEU A 167 -15.10 -9.74 -1.52
N GLN A 168 -14.44 -10.70 -0.87
CA GLN A 168 -15.10 -11.75 -0.09
C GLN A 168 -15.67 -11.21 1.24
N GLY A 169 -15.09 -10.10 1.72
CA GLY A 169 -15.45 -9.50 2.99
C GLY A 169 -14.92 -10.26 4.20
N ASN A 170 -13.87 -11.06 4.05
CA ASN A 170 -13.16 -11.72 5.14
C ASN A 170 -12.24 -10.76 5.91
N ALA A 171 -12.02 -11.04 7.20
CA ALA A 171 -11.22 -10.19 8.08
C ALA A 171 -9.74 -10.58 7.96
N TRP A 172 -8.85 -9.64 7.64
CA TRP A 172 -7.42 -9.93 7.58
C TRP A 172 -6.80 -10.27 8.95
N TYR A 173 -5.84 -11.21 8.92
CA TYR A 173 -4.84 -11.49 9.95
C TYR A 173 -3.52 -11.87 9.23
N PRO A 174 -2.36 -11.83 9.91
CA PRO A 174 -1.07 -12.19 9.30
C PRO A 174 -1.04 -13.63 8.77
N GLY A 175 -0.58 -13.81 7.53
CA GLY A 175 -0.56 -15.12 6.87
C GLY A 175 -1.85 -15.49 6.15
N ARG A 176 -2.96 -14.72 6.30
CA ARG A 176 -4.17 -14.97 5.50
C ARG A 176 -3.88 -14.83 4.00
N PRO A 177 -4.24 -15.82 3.16
CA PRO A 177 -4.15 -15.72 1.71
C PRO A 177 -4.92 -14.50 1.18
N ARG A 178 -4.32 -13.79 0.21
CA ARG A 178 -4.92 -12.60 -0.39
C ARG A 178 -6.25 -12.92 -1.08
N GLU A 179 -6.31 -14.09 -1.68
CA GLU A 179 -7.42 -14.62 -2.48
C GLU A 179 -8.67 -14.84 -1.63
N GLU A 180 -8.51 -15.08 -0.31
CA GLU A 180 -9.62 -15.10 0.63
C GLU A 180 -10.22 -13.72 0.92
N ILE A 181 -9.53 -12.63 0.57
CA ILE A 181 -10.02 -11.26 0.79
C ILE A 181 -10.52 -10.67 -0.54
N LEU A 182 -9.76 -10.88 -1.61
CA LEU A 182 -9.96 -10.25 -2.92
C LEU A 182 -9.74 -11.27 -4.03
N ASN A 183 -10.76 -11.49 -4.87
CA ASN A 183 -10.58 -12.08 -6.19
C ASN A 183 -9.94 -11.05 -7.12
N VAL A 184 -8.62 -11.12 -7.23
CA VAL A 184 -7.83 -10.13 -7.99
C VAL A 184 -8.13 -10.16 -9.48
N GLN A 185 -8.47 -11.33 -10.05
CA GLN A 185 -8.73 -11.48 -11.48
C GLN A 185 -10.06 -10.82 -11.87
N VAL A 186 -11.11 -11.01 -11.07
CA VAL A 186 -12.41 -10.35 -11.28
C VAL A 186 -12.24 -8.84 -11.14
N CYS A 187 -11.49 -8.37 -10.14
CA CYS A 187 -11.20 -6.95 -9.97
C CYS A 187 -10.42 -6.36 -11.15
N ASP A 188 -9.35 -7.03 -11.61
CA ASP A 188 -8.50 -6.51 -12.69
C ASP A 188 -9.21 -6.49 -14.04
N ARG A 189 -9.95 -7.57 -14.35
CA ARG A 189 -10.74 -7.66 -15.58
C ARG A 189 -11.78 -6.54 -15.66
N TRP A 190 -12.58 -6.36 -14.61
CA TRP A 190 -13.60 -5.31 -14.56
C TRP A 190 -12.96 -3.95 -14.88
N LYS A 191 -11.89 -3.58 -14.17
CA LYS A 191 -11.23 -2.27 -14.35
C LYS A 191 -10.71 -2.08 -15.76
N LYS A 192 -10.15 -3.11 -16.39
CA LYS A 192 -9.71 -3.04 -17.79
C LYS A 192 -10.87 -2.86 -18.75
N GLU A 193 -12.02 -3.45 -18.48
CA GLU A 193 -13.21 -3.34 -19.34
C GLU A 193 -13.87 -1.97 -19.28
N HIS A 194 -13.84 -1.24 -18.16
CA HIS A 194 -14.56 0.05 -18.09
C HIS A 194 -13.73 1.27 -17.66
N TYR A 195 -12.48 1.09 -17.24
CA TYR A 195 -11.59 2.19 -16.82
C TYR A 195 -10.24 2.17 -17.55
N VAL A 196 -10.19 1.62 -18.78
CA VAL A 196 -8.96 1.54 -19.58
C VAL A 196 -8.29 2.91 -19.79
N GLN A 197 -9.09 3.98 -19.90
CA GLN A 197 -8.64 5.36 -20.07
C GLN A 197 -7.85 5.90 -18.87
N TYR A 198 -7.96 5.27 -17.69
CA TYR A 198 -7.23 5.66 -16.49
C TYR A 198 -6.15 4.62 -16.18
N HIS A 199 -4.89 4.93 -16.48
CA HIS A 199 -3.75 4.03 -16.24
C HIS A 199 -3.94 2.62 -16.82
N ASN A 200 -4.44 2.52 -18.06
CA ASN A 200 -4.67 1.23 -18.74
C ASN A 200 -5.57 0.27 -17.93
N GLY A 201 -6.53 0.81 -17.16
CA GLY A 201 -7.42 0.00 -16.32
C GLY A 201 -6.74 -0.59 -15.09
N HIS A 202 -5.59 -0.08 -14.68
CA HIS A 202 -4.91 -0.56 -13.48
C HIS A 202 -5.49 0.05 -12.19
N VAL A 203 -6.29 1.11 -12.27
CA VAL A 203 -6.82 1.85 -11.11
C VAL A 203 -8.36 1.89 -11.07
N CYS A 204 -8.93 2.03 -9.86
CA CYS A 204 -10.38 2.20 -9.64
C CYS A 204 -10.66 2.99 -8.35
N GLY A 205 -10.38 2.40 -7.19
CA GLY A 205 -10.41 3.09 -5.90
C GLY A 205 -11.76 3.19 -5.19
N ILE A 206 -12.88 2.78 -5.80
CA ILE A 206 -14.25 2.84 -5.19
C ILE A 206 -14.28 2.19 -3.79
N CYS A 207 -13.73 0.99 -3.65
CA CYS A 207 -13.73 0.29 -2.36
C CYS A 207 -12.94 1.02 -1.26
N SER A 208 -11.94 1.83 -1.64
CA SER A 208 -11.16 2.66 -0.71
C SER A 208 -11.88 3.98 -0.39
N SER A 209 -12.55 4.60 -1.37
CA SER A 209 -13.24 5.89 -1.18
C SER A 209 -14.40 5.82 -0.19
N VAL A 210 -15.06 4.66 -0.08
CA VAL A 210 -16.16 4.44 0.88
C VAL A 210 -15.69 3.98 2.26
N CYS A 211 -14.38 3.75 2.46
CA CYS A 211 -13.84 3.26 3.72
C CYS A 211 -14.07 4.30 4.85
N PRO A 212 -14.75 3.95 5.96
CA PRO A 212 -14.98 4.90 7.05
C PRO A 212 -13.70 5.47 7.67
N HIS A 213 -12.59 4.73 7.63
CA HIS A 213 -11.31 5.22 8.11
C HIS A 213 -10.70 6.28 7.18
N GLY A 214 -10.85 6.13 5.86
CA GLY A 214 -10.45 7.14 4.88
C GLY A 214 -11.30 8.40 4.98
N LEU A 215 -12.63 8.24 5.07
CA LEU A 215 -13.59 9.36 5.17
C LEU A 215 -13.34 10.28 6.39
N LYS A 216 -12.73 9.78 7.47
CA LYS A 216 -12.36 10.61 8.63
C LYS A 216 -11.35 11.70 8.28
N THR A 217 -10.47 11.46 7.31
CA THR A 217 -9.43 12.42 6.89
C THR A 217 -10.02 13.68 6.23
N LEU A 218 -11.21 13.59 5.63
CA LEU A 218 -11.92 14.76 5.08
C LEU A 218 -12.28 15.80 6.14
N LYS A 219 -12.47 15.37 7.40
CA LYS A 219 -12.80 16.27 8.50
C LYS A 219 -11.56 16.92 9.10
N GLN A 220 -10.41 16.27 8.99
CA GLN A 220 -9.14 16.75 9.53
C GLN A 220 -8.54 17.87 8.67
N GLY A 221 -8.67 17.79 7.33
CA GLY A 221 -8.22 18.84 6.41
C GLY A 221 -9.15 20.06 6.28
N LYS A 222 -10.05 20.30 7.23
CA LYS A 222 -10.89 21.52 7.31
C LYS A 222 -10.41 22.51 8.39
N GLY A 223 -9.34 22.18 9.11
CA GLY A 223 -8.81 22.97 10.23
C GLY A 223 -7.38 23.47 10.05
N GLU A 224 -6.85 23.42 8.83
CA GLU A 224 -5.58 24.07 8.43
C GLU A 224 -5.89 25.15 7.38
#